data_AF-A0A7S3WY98-F1
#
_entry.id   AF-A0A7S3WY98-F1
#
_cell.length_a   1.000
_cell.length_b   1.000
_cell.length_c   1.000
_cell.angle_alpha   90.00
_cell.angle_beta   90.00
_cell.angle_gamma   90.00
#
_symmetry.space_group_name_H-M   'P 1'
#
loop_
_entity.id
_entity.type
_entity.pdbx_description
1 polymer ?
#
loop_
_entity_poly.entity_id
_entity_poly.type
_entity_poly.pdbx_seq_one_letter_code
_entity_poly.pdbx_strand_id
1 'polypeptide(L)'
;MLGIHVIAADTNSALWCQSVEGGCSSEDEEPLFDAWSSLVTRYCASPNVIAADLYNEPFGATWGSGDRMTDWDLAAERLGNHVLARCPRWLIFVQGIANNGGWCRNHPSGLHSGHTCWWGEAVHPHRAHPIELSDASKLVLSPHTYGDDSKNPNHPGTPEVWDTHWGLIPSEEGTPVGLGEWGGLWDDTGPWQERMQEYLIDRGLGHFYWSLNDNSFDTGGLYNSVNQPKWDMLASSLASSVPGFQAAAAALSNQPPSPSPSPLPPLPPRPPPPSPPPPSPLPPFPEPLPPSPDEPPPLPPPPPPSPPPPSP
;
A
#
# COMPACT_ATOMS: atom_id res chain seq x y z
N MET A 1 16.70 5.76 5.41
CA MET A 1 15.75 4.71 4.97
C MET A 1 16.04 4.42 3.51
N LEU A 2 15.93 3.16 3.08
CA LEU A 2 15.92 2.83 1.65
C LEU A 2 14.46 2.54 1.28
N GLY A 3 13.98 3.07 0.16
CA GLY A 3 12.66 2.77 -0.38
C GLY A 3 12.77 2.36 -1.85
N ILE A 4 12.07 1.29 -2.24
CA ILE A 4 11.95 0.94 -3.66
C ILE A 4 10.77 1.72 -4.23
N HIS A 5 11.12 2.76 -4.98
CA HIS A 5 10.15 3.75 -5.46
C HIS A 5 9.42 3.31 -6.74
N VAL A 6 10.13 2.61 -7.62
CA VAL A 6 9.62 2.09 -8.88
C VAL A 6 10.32 0.78 -9.22
N ILE A 7 9.64 -0.10 -9.94
CA ILE A 7 10.20 -1.37 -10.45
C ILE A 7 10.71 -1.22 -11.88
N ALA A 8 10.11 -0.32 -12.66
CA ALA A 8 10.57 0.09 -13.98
C ALA A 8 10.98 1.56 -13.93
N ALA A 9 11.92 1.96 -14.79
CA ALA A 9 12.21 3.38 -14.95
C ALA A 9 10.94 4.13 -15.38
N ASP A 10 10.76 5.34 -14.83
CA ASP A 10 9.84 6.38 -15.30
C ASP A 10 8.36 6.31 -14.89
N THR A 11 7.85 5.23 -14.26
CA THR A 11 6.46 5.21 -13.76
C THR A 11 6.24 4.41 -12.47
N ASN A 12 5.40 4.92 -11.58
CA ASN A 12 4.84 4.15 -10.46
C ASN A 12 3.97 3.00 -11.01
N SER A 13 4.10 1.81 -10.43
CA SER A 13 3.24 0.67 -10.77
C SER A 13 2.16 0.53 -9.70
N ALA A 14 0.93 0.23 -10.13
CA ALA A 14 -0.25 0.15 -9.25
C ALA A 14 -0.11 -0.92 -8.15
N LEU A 15 0.63 -1.98 -8.46
CA LEU A 15 1.01 -3.06 -7.58
C LEU A 15 2.53 -3.13 -7.49
N TRP A 16 3.03 -4.01 -6.63
CA TRP A 16 4.47 -4.25 -6.41
C TRP A 16 5.11 -5.16 -7.48
N CYS A 17 4.56 -5.14 -8.69
CA CYS A 17 5.07 -5.82 -9.88
C CYS A 17 4.65 -5.04 -11.16
N GLN A 18 5.20 -5.41 -12.32
CA GLN A 18 4.90 -4.74 -13.60
C GLN A 18 3.58 -5.21 -14.27
N SER A 19 3.00 -6.33 -13.83
CA SER A 19 1.76 -6.85 -14.43
C SER A 19 0.54 -6.12 -13.87
N VAL A 20 -0.27 -5.53 -14.75
CA VAL A 20 -1.54 -4.86 -14.40
C VAL A 20 -2.79 -5.69 -14.69
N GLU A 21 -2.66 -6.80 -15.43
CA GLU A 21 -3.76 -7.73 -15.71
C GLU A 21 -3.63 -8.97 -14.82
N GLY A 22 -4.56 -9.12 -13.88
CA GLY A 22 -4.67 -10.32 -13.04
C GLY A 22 -3.91 -10.27 -11.71
N GLY A 23 -3.14 -9.23 -11.43
CA GLY A 23 -2.38 -9.05 -10.18
C GLY A 23 -0.95 -9.59 -10.26
N CYS A 24 -0.24 -9.62 -9.12
CA CYS A 24 1.14 -10.08 -9.03
C CYS A 24 1.21 -11.56 -8.67
N SER A 25 1.66 -12.40 -9.60
CA SER A 25 2.01 -13.79 -9.29
C SER A 25 3.32 -13.87 -8.50
N SER A 26 3.68 -15.06 -8.01
CA SER A 26 4.98 -15.26 -7.36
C SER A 26 6.17 -15.00 -8.27
N GLU A 27 6.03 -15.22 -9.58
CA GLU A 27 7.08 -14.95 -10.57
C GLU A 27 7.20 -13.44 -10.83
N ASP A 28 6.08 -12.72 -10.85
CA ASP A 28 6.06 -11.27 -11.06
C ASP A 28 6.66 -10.48 -9.88
N GLU A 29 6.64 -11.06 -8.68
CA GLU A 29 7.24 -10.49 -7.46
C GLU A 29 8.76 -10.62 -7.40
N GLU A 30 9.33 -11.62 -8.07
CA GLU A 30 10.75 -11.99 -7.96
C GLU A 30 11.70 -10.80 -8.16
N PRO A 31 11.52 -9.91 -9.16
CA PRO A 31 12.39 -8.75 -9.34
C PRO A 31 12.47 -7.83 -8.11
N LEU A 32 11.37 -7.64 -7.39
CA LEU A 32 11.33 -6.82 -6.18
C LEU A 32 12.07 -7.51 -5.02
N PHE A 33 11.90 -8.83 -4.88
CA PHE A 33 12.63 -9.63 -3.88
C PHE A 33 14.14 -9.66 -4.14
N ASP A 34 14.55 -9.71 -5.41
CA ASP A 34 15.96 -9.65 -5.83
C ASP A 34 16.58 -8.28 -5.60
N ALA A 35 15.82 -7.21 -5.90
CA ALA A 35 16.24 -5.85 -5.58
C ALA A 35 16.48 -5.69 -4.07
N TRP A 36 15.56 -6.17 -3.23
CA TRP A 36 15.74 -6.17 -1.78
C TRP A 36 16.91 -7.03 -1.32
N SER A 37 17.11 -8.22 -1.88
CA SER A 37 18.28 -9.07 -1.58
C SER A 37 19.58 -8.31 -1.85
N SER A 38 19.64 -7.58 -2.96
CA SER A 38 20.81 -6.79 -3.36
C SER A 38 21.05 -5.61 -2.42
N LEU A 39 20.00 -4.86 -2.08
CA LEU A 39 20.08 -3.72 -1.15
C LEU A 39 20.49 -4.17 0.26
N VAL A 40 19.88 -5.22 0.78
CA VAL A 40 20.21 -5.78 2.09
C VAL A 40 21.66 -6.25 2.13
N THR A 41 22.10 -7.00 1.13
CA THR A 41 23.49 -7.48 1.03
C THR A 41 24.48 -6.33 1.06
N ARG A 42 24.17 -5.22 0.38
CA ARG A 42 25.05 -4.06 0.29
C ARG A 42 25.04 -3.20 1.55
N TYR A 43 23.88 -2.99 2.16
CA TYR A 43 23.67 -1.91 3.14
C TYR A 43 23.38 -2.39 4.57
N CYS A 44 23.14 -3.67 4.83
CA CYS A 44 22.80 -4.13 6.19
C CYS A 44 23.91 -3.84 7.21
N ALA A 45 25.18 -3.87 6.78
CA ALA A 45 26.32 -3.53 7.65
C ALA A 45 26.48 -2.01 7.88
N SER A 46 25.80 -1.16 7.08
CA SER A 46 25.87 0.29 7.23
C SER A 46 25.02 0.76 8.42
N PRO A 47 25.62 1.34 9.47
CA PRO A 47 24.90 1.64 10.72
C PRO A 47 23.81 2.71 10.55
N ASN A 48 23.98 3.61 9.58
CA ASN A 48 23.04 4.69 9.26
C ASN A 48 21.91 4.27 8.32
N VAL A 49 21.94 3.04 7.77
CA VAL A 49 20.79 2.46 7.08
C VAL A 49 20.00 1.64 8.10
N ILE A 50 18.80 2.12 8.43
CA ILE A 50 18.02 1.63 9.57
C ILE A 50 16.70 0.97 9.17
N ALA A 51 16.24 1.16 7.94
CA ALA A 51 14.89 0.77 7.54
C ALA A 51 14.79 0.49 6.04
N ALA A 52 13.89 -0.42 5.70
CA ALA A 52 13.41 -0.74 4.36
C ALA A 52 11.94 -0.32 4.23
N ASP A 53 11.65 0.66 3.38
CA ASP A 53 10.31 1.02 2.94
C ASP A 53 9.96 0.20 1.69
N LEU A 54 9.11 -0.81 1.88
CA LEU A 54 9.06 -2.00 1.04
C LEU A 54 8.75 -1.72 -0.44
N TYR A 55 7.77 -0.87 -0.69
CA TYR A 55 7.35 -0.48 -2.03
C TYR A 55 6.51 0.81 -1.96
N ASN A 56 6.77 1.72 -2.88
CA ASN A 56 6.12 3.02 -2.91
C ASN A 56 4.71 2.97 -3.48
N GLU A 57 3.78 3.55 -2.74
CA GLU A 57 2.44 3.93 -3.17
C GLU A 57 1.62 2.85 -3.90
N PRO A 58 1.42 1.64 -3.33
CA PRO A 58 0.55 0.63 -3.95
C PRO A 58 -0.89 1.14 -4.06
N PHE A 59 -1.29 1.67 -5.22
CA PHE A 59 -2.59 2.33 -5.39
C PHE A 59 -3.68 1.45 -6.02
N GLY A 60 -3.28 0.41 -6.76
CA GLY A 60 -4.20 -0.57 -7.35
C GLY A 60 -4.39 -1.81 -6.48
N ALA A 61 -3.72 -1.87 -5.33
CA ALA A 61 -3.74 -3.02 -4.43
C ALA A 61 -5.02 -3.06 -3.57
N THR A 62 -5.34 -4.26 -3.12
CA THR A 62 -6.32 -4.51 -2.06
C THR A 62 -5.62 -4.73 -0.73
N TRP A 63 -6.39 -4.79 0.35
CA TRP A 63 -5.89 -5.18 1.67
C TRP A 63 -6.94 -6.02 2.38
N GLY A 64 -6.59 -7.24 2.79
CA GLY A 64 -7.48 -8.13 3.52
C GLY A 64 -8.58 -8.81 2.68
N SER A 65 -8.49 -8.76 1.35
CA SER A 65 -9.46 -9.44 0.47
C SER A 65 -9.33 -10.97 0.52
N GLY A 66 -8.13 -11.47 0.85
CA GLY A 66 -7.69 -12.85 0.74
C GLY A 66 -7.10 -13.24 -0.61
N ASP A 67 -7.07 -12.33 -1.59
CA ASP A 67 -6.44 -12.56 -2.89
C ASP A 67 -4.96 -12.19 -2.84
N ARG A 68 -4.10 -13.21 -2.80
CA ARG A 68 -2.63 -13.05 -2.73
C ARG A 68 -2.06 -12.20 -3.86
N MET A 69 -2.71 -12.16 -5.03
CA MET A 69 -2.21 -11.44 -6.20
C MET A 69 -2.44 -9.93 -6.12
N THR A 70 -3.33 -9.48 -5.24
CA THR A 70 -3.72 -8.07 -5.13
C THR A 70 -3.59 -7.53 -3.70
N ASP A 71 -3.57 -8.40 -2.69
CA ASP A 71 -3.44 -8.03 -1.28
C ASP A 71 -2.03 -7.60 -0.90
N TRP A 72 -1.89 -6.29 -0.67
CA TRP A 72 -0.64 -5.69 -0.24
C TRP A 72 -0.21 -6.13 1.16
N ASP A 73 -1.13 -6.41 2.08
CA ASP A 73 -0.82 -6.91 3.42
C ASP A 73 -0.07 -8.24 3.38
N LEU A 74 -0.58 -9.17 2.55
CA LEU A 74 0.05 -10.47 2.35
C LEU A 74 1.40 -10.33 1.64
N ALA A 75 1.56 -9.41 0.70
CA ALA A 75 2.82 -9.18 -0.01
C ALA A 75 3.88 -8.51 0.88
N ALA A 76 3.49 -7.48 1.63
CA ALA A 76 4.33 -6.79 2.59
C ALA A 76 4.85 -7.73 3.68
N GLU A 77 4.02 -8.66 4.16
CA GLU A 77 4.44 -9.70 5.09
C GLU A 77 5.59 -10.54 4.52
N ARG A 78 5.42 -11.07 3.30
CA ARG A 78 6.44 -11.90 2.63
C ARG A 78 7.72 -11.14 2.41
N LEU A 79 7.60 -9.92 1.88
CA LEU A 79 8.74 -9.10 1.51
C LEU A 79 9.49 -8.59 2.74
N GLY A 80 8.76 -8.15 3.76
CA GLY A 80 9.31 -7.78 5.06
C GLY A 80 10.06 -8.93 5.72
N ASN A 81 9.49 -10.14 5.72
CA ASN A 81 10.15 -11.33 6.26
C ASN A 81 11.37 -11.76 5.47
N HIS A 82 11.35 -11.60 4.14
CA HIS A 82 12.52 -11.83 3.29
C HIS A 82 13.66 -10.85 3.59
N VAL A 83 13.35 -9.58 3.85
CA VAL A 83 14.32 -8.57 4.30
C VAL A 83 14.85 -8.90 5.70
N LEU A 84 13.97 -9.17 6.67
CA LEU A 84 14.35 -9.43 8.07
C LEU A 84 15.19 -10.69 8.25
N ALA A 85 14.93 -11.74 7.46
CA ALA A 85 15.75 -12.96 7.46
C ALA A 85 17.23 -12.70 7.11
N ARG A 86 17.52 -11.60 6.40
CA ARG A 86 18.86 -11.20 5.98
C ARG A 86 19.42 -10.02 6.79
N CYS A 87 18.55 -9.12 7.27
CA CYS A 87 18.92 -7.98 8.10
C CYS A 87 17.96 -7.79 9.27
N PRO A 88 18.10 -8.56 10.36
CA PRO A 88 17.19 -8.50 11.51
C PRO A 88 17.27 -7.17 12.29
N ARG A 89 18.26 -6.32 11.97
CA ARG A 89 18.41 -4.98 12.58
C ARG A 89 17.44 -3.96 12.00
N TRP A 90 17.07 -4.09 10.72
CA TRP A 90 16.28 -3.06 10.04
C TRP A 90 14.83 -3.04 10.51
N LEU A 91 14.25 -1.84 10.50
CA LEU A 91 12.80 -1.65 10.55
C LEU A 91 12.21 -1.90 9.15
N ILE A 92 10.96 -2.34 9.12
CA ILE A 92 10.18 -2.59 7.92
C ILE A 92 9.05 -1.56 7.88
N PHE A 93 9.17 -0.62 6.96
CA PHE A 93 8.19 0.41 6.69
C PHE A 93 7.22 -0.15 5.63
N VAL A 94 5.93 -0.15 5.95
CA VAL A 94 4.88 -0.63 5.06
C VAL A 94 3.90 0.51 4.82
N GLN A 95 3.88 1.02 3.59
CA GLN A 95 2.91 2.02 3.17
C GLN A 95 1.50 1.42 3.07
N GLY A 96 0.50 2.29 2.98
CA GLY A 96 -0.89 1.93 2.78
C GLY A 96 -1.22 1.58 1.33
N ILE A 97 -2.52 1.56 1.04
CA ILE A 97 -3.04 1.50 -0.33
C ILE A 97 -3.86 2.75 -0.66
N ALA A 98 -4.33 2.92 -1.90
CA ALA A 98 -5.18 4.07 -2.24
C ALA A 98 -6.63 3.91 -1.74
N ASN A 99 -7.41 3.00 -2.33
CA ASN A 99 -8.82 2.88 -1.96
C ASN A 99 -9.24 1.42 -1.89
N ASN A 100 -9.23 0.85 -0.68
CA ASN A 100 -9.69 -0.51 -0.42
C ASN A 100 -11.22 -0.59 -0.58
N GLY A 101 -11.70 -0.94 -1.79
CA GLY A 101 -13.13 -1.14 -2.02
C GLY A 101 -14.01 0.11 -1.79
N GLY A 102 -13.44 1.31 -1.87
CA GLY A 102 -14.21 2.55 -1.68
C GLY A 102 -14.26 3.07 -0.24
N TRP A 103 -13.53 2.50 0.72
CA TRP A 103 -13.63 2.88 2.14
C TRP A 103 -13.43 4.38 2.38
N CYS A 104 -12.36 4.99 1.85
CA CYS A 104 -12.12 6.42 2.06
C CYS A 104 -13.25 7.25 1.44
N ARG A 105 -13.67 6.85 0.24
CA ARG A 105 -14.74 7.51 -0.52
C ARG A 105 -16.10 7.44 0.16
N ASN A 106 -16.37 6.36 0.89
CA ASN A 106 -17.65 6.05 1.51
C ASN A 106 -17.52 5.92 3.03
N HIS A 107 -16.60 6.68 3.64
CA HIS A 107 -16.26 6.49 5.05
C HIS A 107 -17.48 6.66 5.96
N PRO A 108 -17.71 5.78 6.96
CA PRO A 108 -18.92 5.79 7.78
C PRO A 108 -19.18 7.08 8.56
N SER A 109 -18.14 7.82 8.94
CA SER A 109 -18.30 9.11 9.61
C SER A 109 -18.68 10.26 8.66
N GLY A 110 -18.66 10.02 7.34
CA GLY A 110 -18.84 11.04 6.31
C GLY A 110 -17.61 11.95 6.11
N LEU A 111 -16.62 11.88 7.01
CA LEU A 111 -15.31 12.51 6.83
C LEU A 111 -14.64 11.90 5.58
N HIS A 112 -14.04 12.70 4.70
CA HIS A 112 -13.44 12.23 3.43
C HIS A 112 -14.43 11.72 2.35
N SER A 113 -15.74 11.84 2.57
CA SER A 113 -16.74 11.33 1.61
C SER A 113 -16.62 11.98 0.23
N GLY A 114 -16.65 11.16 -0.82
CA GLY A 114 -16.49 11.60 -2.21
C GLY A 114 -15.04 11.65 -2.72
N HIS A 115 -14.04 11.45 -1.86
CA HIS A 115 -12.62 11.48 -2.21
C HIS A 115 -11.95 10.10 -2.00
N THR A 116 -10.96 9.75 -2.84
CA THR A 116 -10.09 8.59 -2.59
C THR A 116 -9.01 8.98 -1.58
N CYS A 117 -8.48 8.06 -0.79
CA CYS A 117 -7.22 8.36 -0.10
C CYS A 117 -6.10 8.53 -1.13
N TRP A 118 -5.02 9.19 -0.72
CA TRP A 118 -3.79 9.25 -1.50
C TRP A 118 -3.22 7.85 -1.71
N TRP A 119 -2.42 7.70 -2.75
CA TRP A 119 -1.69 6.46 -2.97
C TRP A 119 -0.78 6.20 -1.77
N GLY A 120 -0.72 4.96 -1.27
CA GLY A 120 0.07 4.66 -0.07
C GLY A 120 -0.52 5.17 1.26
N GLU A 121 -1.71 5.80 1.30
CA GLU A 121 -2.23 6.39 2.54
C GLU A 121 -2.98 5.40 3.45
N ALA A 122 -3.83 4.56 2.87
CA ALA A 122 -4.81 3.80 3.64
C ALA A 122 -4.15 2.60 4.32
N VAL A 123 -3.74 2.78 5.58
CA VAL A 123 -3.18 1.75 6.45
C VAL A 123 -4.17 1.24 7.51
N HIS A 124 -5.31 1.91 7.70
CA HIS A 124 -6.37 1.47 8.63
C HIS A 124 -6.82 0.00 8.50
N PRO A 125 -6.78 -0.68 7.33
CA PRO A 125 -7.18 -2.09 7.24
C PRO A 125 -6.28 -3.01 8.09
N HIS A 126 -5.08 -2.57 8.47
CA HIS A 126 -4.19 -3.25 9.40
C HIS A 126 -4.89 -3.68 10.71
N ARG A 127 -5.88 -2.89 11.17
CA ARG A 127 -6.70 -3.21 12.36
C ARG A 127 -7.37 -4.58 12.29
N ALA A 128 -7.91 -4.90 11.11
CA ALA A 128 -8.67 -6.14 10.89
C ALA A 128 -7.83 -7.23 10.22
N HIS A 129 -6.82 -6.81 9.45
CA HIS A 129 -5.94 -7.66 8.66
C HIS A 129 -4.49 -7.21 8.92
N PRO A 130 -3.92 -7.57 10.08
CA PRO A 130 -2.60 -7.12 10.46
C PRO A 130 -1.52 -7.75 9.57
N ILE A 131 -0.42 -7.02 9.37
CA ILE A 131 0.79 -7.54 8.72
C ILE A 131 1.57 -8.35 9.75
N GLU A 132 1.82 -9.63 9.50
CA GLU A 132 2.47 -10.53 10.47
C GLU A 132 3.95 -10.76 10.16
N LEU A 133 4.80 -9.81 10.56
CA LEU A 133 6.24 -10.00 10.49
C LEU A 133 6.74 -11.05 11.50
N SER A 134 7.81 -11.74 11.15
CA SER A 134 8.57 -12.69 11.98
C SER A 134 9.11 -12.05 13.28
N ASP A 135 9.30 -10.73 13.27
CA ASP A 135 9.51 -9.91 14.45
C ASP A 135 8.60 -8.67 14.36
N ALA A 136 7.48 -8.70 15.08
CA ALA A 136 6.50 -7.63 15.10
C ALA A 136 7.07 -6.29 15.59
N SER A 137 8.16 -6.29 16.38
CA SER A 137 8.82 -5.05 16.83
C SER A 137 9.51 -4.27 15.71
N LYS A 138 9.58 -4.84 14.51
CA LYS A 138 10.20 -4.22 13.33
C LYS A 138 9.22 -3.47 12.45
N LEU A 139 7.91 -3.68 12.62
CA LEU A 139 6.90 -3.06 11.77
C LEU A 139 6.73 -1.58 12.09
N VAL A 140 6.70 -0.76 11.04
CA VAL A 140 6.25 0.63 11.06
C VAL A 140 5.29 0.83 9.90
N LEU A 141 4.10 1.36 10.15
CA LEU A 141 3.19 1.75 9.07
C LEU A 141 3.61 3.13 8.54
N SER A 142 3.61 3.28 7.21
CA SER A 142 4.21 4.44 6.55
C SER A 142 3.26 5.11 5.55
N PRO A 143 2.13 5.67 6.02
CA PRO A 143 1.17 6.31 5.13
C PRO A 143 1.78 7.51 4.39
N HIS A 144 1.29 7.80 3.19
CA HIS A 144 1.55 9.05 2.47
C HIS A 144 0.31 9.94 2.52
N THR A 145 0.46 11.26 2.56
CA THR A 145 -0.69 12.17 2.50
C THR A 145 -0.26 13.53 1.95
N TYR A 146 -1.08 14.13 1.11
CA TYR A 146 -0.76 15.38 0.44
C TYR A 146 -1.83 16.44 0.64
N GLY A 147 -1.43 17.71 0.51
CA GLY A 147 -2.37 18.84 0.45
C GLY A 147 -3.01 18.92 -0.93
N ASP A 148 -4.28 19.32 -0.98
CA ASP A 148 -4.97 19.70 -2.22
C ASP A 148 -5.22 21.22 -2.23
N ASP A 149 -5.19 21.80 -3.43
CA ASP A 149 -5.49 23.22 -3.71
C ASP A 149 -6.99 23.54 -3.57
N SER A 150 -7.87 22.54 -3.49
CA SER A 150 -9.28 22.84 -3.33
C SER A 150 -9.53 23.55 -1.98
N LYS A 151 -9.90 24.83 -2.05
CA LYS A 151 -10.38 25.68 -0.93
C LYS A 151 -11.67 25.16 -0.29
N ASN A 152 -11.96 23.88 -0.43
CA ASN A 152 -13.11 23.19 0.10
C ASN A 152 -12.90 22.91 1.60
N PRO A 153 -13.71 23.49 2.50
CA PRO A 153 -13.57 23.28 3.94
C PRO A 153 -13.86 21.83 4.39
N ASN A 154 -14.40 20.98 3.52
CA ASN A 154 -14.62 19.54 3.76
C ASN A 154 -13.59 18.65 3.05
N HIS A 155 -12.46 19.21 2.60
CA HIS A 155 -11.42 18.44 1.94
C HIS A 155 -10.58 17.61 2.95
N PRO A 156 -10.07 16.42 2.56
CA PRO A 156 -9.04 15.69 3.30
C PRO A 156 -7.89 16.60 3.75
N GLY A 157 -7.78 16.85 5.04
CA GLY A 157 -6.76 17.76 5.56
C GLY A 157 -7.04 18.28 6.95
N THR A 158 -7.83 17.54 7.73
CA THR A 158 -8.10 17.86 9.12
C THR A 158 -7.57 16.74 10.01
N PRO A 159 -7.19 17.04 11.26
CA PRO A 159 -6.80 16.05 12.25
C PRO A 159 -7.77 14.87 12.35
N GLU A 160 -9.08 15.10 12.23
CA GLU A 160 -10.09 14.05 12.34
C GLU A 160 -10.03 13.06 11.18
N VAL A 161 -9.70 13.53 9.97
CA VAL A 161 -9.49 12.64 8.81
C VAL A 161 -8.24 11.79 9.04
N TRP A 162 -7.12 12.43 9.38
CA TRP A 162 -5.84 11.74 9.62
C TRP A 162 -5.92 10.73 10.76
N ASP A 163 -6.63 11.07 11.84
CA ASP A 163 -6.92 10.17 12.96
C ASP A 163 -7.57 8.86 12.49
N THR A 164 -8.58 8.96 11.61
CA THR A 164 -9.27 7.78 11.09
C THR A 164 -8.44 6.97 10.11
N HIS A 165 -7.56 7.61 9.34
CA HIS A 165 -6.75 6.93 8.34
C HIS A 165 -5.54 6.21 8.95
N TRP A 166 -4.87 6.84 9.91
CA TRP A 166 -3.60 6.35 10.44
C TRP A 166 -3.21 6.89 11.82
N GLY A 167 -3.60 8.12 12.18
CA GLY A 167 -3.04 8.82 13.34
C GLY A 167 -3.40 8.24 14.71
N LEU A 168 -4.51 7.52 14.82
CA LEU A 168 -4.89 6.84 16.08
C LEU A 168 -4.27 5.45 16.24
N ILE A 169 -3.70 4.86 15.18
CA ILE A 169 -3.14 3.50 15.20
C ILE A 169 -2.10 3.33 16.33
N PRO A 170 -1.12 4.23 16.53
CA PRO A 170 -0.11 4.04 17.58
C PRO A 170 -0.70 3.97 19.00
N SER A 171 -1.70 4.80 19.30
CA SER A 171 -2.33 4.83 20.62
C SER A 171 -3.35 3.73 20.85
N GLU A 172 -4.05 3.27 19.80
CA GLU A 172 -5.12 2.29 19.90
C GLU A 172 -4.63 0.84 19.73
N GLU A 173 -3.58 0.63 18.93
CA GLU A 173 -3.09 -0.71 18.54
C GLU A 173 -1.63 -0.95 18.95
N GLY A 174 -0.86 0.11 19.20
CA GLY A 174 0.56 0.00 19.54
C GLY A 174 1.49 -0.15 18.35
N THR A 175 0.98 -0.20 17.12
CA THR A 175 1.81 -0.23 15.89
C THR A 175 2.32 1.18 15.58
N PRO A 176 3.64 1.39 15.49
CA PRO A 176 4.19 2.71 15.16
C PRO A 176 3.76 3.18 13.76
N VAL A 177 3.51 4.49 13.65
CA VAL A 177 3.24 5.17 12.38
C VAL A 177 4.32 6.23 12.17
N GLY A 178 4.90 6.27 10.97
CA GLY A 178 5.77 7.35 10.52
C GLY A 178 5.35 7.82 9.14
N LEU A 179 5.01 9.10 8.98
CA LEU A 179 4.49 9.60 7.71
C LEU A 179 5.57 9.58 6.63
N GLY A 180 5.39 8.72 5.61
CA GLY A 180 6.38 8.41 4.59
C GLY A 180 6.61 9.56 3.63
N GLU A 181 5.53 10.25 3.23
CA GLU A 181 5.58 11.44 2.41
C GLU A 181 4.44 12.39 2.73
N TRP A 182 4.77 13.68 2.68
CA TRP A 182 3.82 14.78 2.70
C TRP A 182 4.46 16.06 2.20
N GLY A 183 3.64 16.94 1.63
CA GLY A 183 4.08 18.21 1.10
C GLY A 183 3.07 18.83 0.15
N GLY A 184 3.52 19.82 -0.60
CA GLY A 184 2.71 20.54 -1.59
C GLY A 184 3.33 21.88 -1.96
N LEU A 185 2.83 22.50 -3.03
CA LEU A 185 3.20 23.88 -3.37
C LEU A 185 2.73 24.82 -2.26
N TRP A 186 3.64 25.66 -1.75
CA TRP A 186 3.35 26.48 -0.57
C TRP A 186 2.21 27.46 -0.80
N ASP A 187 2.16 28.09 -1.98
CA ASP A 187 1.14 29.09 -2.31
C ASP A 187 -0.28 28.50 -2.31
N ASP A 188 -0.41 27.21 -2.61
CA ASP A 188 -1.70 26.51 -2.68
C ASP A 188 -2.05 25.81 -1.36
N THR A 189 -1.05 25.20 -0.72
CA THR A 189 -1.24 24.24 0.39
C THR A 189 -0.60 24.66 1.72
N GLY A 190 -0.01 25.86 1.82
CA GLY A 190 0.70 26.32 3.03
C GLY A 190 -0.09 26.12 4.34
N PRO A 191 -1.36 26.58 4.45
CA PRO A 191 -2.17 26.35 5.64
C PRO A 191 -2.44 24.87 5.96
N TRP A 192 -2.51 24.00 4.94
CA TRP A 192 -2.62 22.56 5.14
C TRP A 192 -1.31 21.99 5.69
N GLN A 193 -0.17 22.42 5.13
CA GLN A 193 1.15 21.96 5.57
C GLN A 193 1.44 22.38 7.02
N GLU A 194 1.10 23.61 7.40
CA GLU A 194 1.23 24.09 8.79
C GLU A 194 0.40 23.22 9.75
N ARG A 195 -0.86 22.95 9.39
CA ARG A 195 -1.73 22.09 10.20
C ARG A 195 -1.24 20.64 10.29
N MET A 196 -0.69 20.10 9.19
CA MET A 196 -0.06 18.79 9.20
C MET A 196 1.14 18.76 10.14
N GLN A 197 2.02 19.76 10.07
CA GLN A 197 3.18 19.86 10.96
C GLN A 197 2.77 19.94 12.43
N GLU A 198 1.77 20.76 12.75
CA GLU A 198 1.20 20.86 14.11
C GLU A 198 0.66 19.50 14.59
N TYR A 199 -0.09 18.81 13.74
CA TYR A 199 -0.64 17.50 14.05
C TYR A 199 0.45 16.44 14.27
N LEU A 200 1.48 16.39 13.43
CA LEU A 200 2.61 15.47 13.59
C LEU A 200 3.36 15.72 14.90
N ILE A 201 3.53 16.99 15.29
CA ILE A 201 4.14 17.37 16.58
C ILE A 201 3.26 16.93 17.75
N ASP A 202 1.96 17.23 17.71
CA ASP A 202 1.01 16.90 18.78
C ASP A 202 0.91 15.38 19.01
N ARG A 203 0.86 14.62 17.92
CA ARG A 203 0.82 13.15 17.96
C ARG A 203 2.18 12.50 18.21
N GLY A 204 3.28 13.25 18.12
CA GLY A 204 4.64 12.74 18.29
C GLY A 204 5.07 11.75 17.20
N LEU A 205 4.61 11.96 15.96
CA LEU A 205 4.85 11.06 14.83
C LEU A 205 6.10 11.46 14.05
N GLY A 206 6.93 10.46 13.71
CA GLY A 206 8.04 10.66 12.79
C GLY A 206 7.54 10.89 11.36
N HIS A 207 8.31 11.61 10.54
CA HIS A 207 7.91 11.90 9.16
C HIS A 207 9.10 12.14 8.23
N PHE A 208 8.86 12.02 6.92
CA PHE A 208 9.75 12.44 5.85
C PHE A 208 9.01 13.41 4.93
N TYR A 209 9.57 14.62 4.74
CA TYR A 209 8.94 15.64 3.91
C TYR A 209 9.25 15.38 2.42
N TRP A 210 8.22 15.42 1.59
CA TRP A 210 8.34 15.37 0.13
C TRP A 210 8.31 16.80 -0.44
N SER A 211 9.43 17.33 -0.96
CA SER A 211 10.75 16.70 -1.03
C SER A 211 11.87 17.71 -0.82
N LEU A 212 13.11 17.22 -0.69
CA LEU A 212 14.27 18.10 -0.76
C LEU A 212 14.36 18.77 -2.14
N ASN A 213 14.08 18.01 -3.19
CA ASN A 213 14.31 18.39 -4.58
C ASN A 213 13.28 19.41 -5.09
N ASP A 214 13.72 20.41 -5.85
CA ASP A 214 12.84 21.43 -6.44
C ASP A 214 12.17 21.00 -7.76
N ASN A 215 12.54 19.84 -8.31
CA ASN A 215 11.99 19.30 -9.55
C ASN A 215 10.80 18.35 -9.35
N SER A 216 10.17 18.33 -8.17
CA SER A 216 8.83 17.74 -8.02
C SER A 216 7.78 18.77 -8.44
N PHE A 217 7.13 18.54 -9.59
CA PHE A 217 6.26 19.55 -10.20
C PHE A 217 5.02 19.86 -9.38
N ASP A 218 4.41 18.85 -8.75
CA ASP A 218 3.13 19.01 -8.04
C ASP A 218 3.31 19.49 -6.58
N THR A 219 4.53 19.43 -6.04
CA THR A 219 4.80 19.78 -4.64
C THR A 219 5.88 20.84 -4.46
N GLY A 220 6.68 21.11 -5.50
CA GLY A 220 7.93 21.83 -5.38
C GLY A 220 8.92 21.09 -4.48
N GLY A 221 9.74 21.82 -3.75
CA GLY A 221 10.74 21.22 -2.85
C GLY A 221 11.08 22.09 -1.66
N LEU A 222 12.16 21.73 -0.97
CA LEU A 222 12.82 22.54 0.04
C LEU A 222 14.05 23.27 -0.51
N TYR A 223 14.60 22.80 -1.64
CA TYR A 223 15.75 23.46 -2.27
C TYR A 223 15.36 24.87 -2.73
N ASN A 224 16.30 25.81 -2.63
CA ASN A 224 16.17 27.25 -2.93
C ASN A 224 15.39 28.13 -1.92
N SER A 225 15.66 29.44 -1.95
CA SER A 225 15.13 30.42 -0.99
C SER A 225 13.65 30.75 -1.17
N VAL A 226 13.03 30.39 -2.29
CA VAL A 226 11.58 30.60 -2.50
C VAL A 226 10.78 29.72 -1.55
N ASN A 227 11.36 28.61 -1.11
CA ASN A 227 10.75 27.65 -0.19
C ASN A 227 11.08 27.94 1.30
N GLN A 228 11.53 29.16 1.65
CA GLN A 228 11.81 29.54 3.04
C GLN A 228 10.63 29.30 4.00
N PRO A 229 9.36 29.57 3.65
CA PRO A 229 8.25 29.28 4.55
C PRO A 229 8.15 27.80 4.95
N LYS A 230 8.47 26.88 4.04
CA LYS A 230 8.52 25.43 4.34
C LYS A 230 9.65 25.11 5.33
N TRP A 231 10.81 25.74 5.19
CA TRP A 231 11.91 25.61 6.15
C TRP A 231 11.52 26.14 7.53
N ASP A 232 10.87 27.30 7.59
CA ASP A 232 10.45 27.93 8.85
C ASP A 232 9.41 27.04 9.57
N MET A 233 8.47 26.47 8.82
CA MET A 233 7.49 25.50 9.34
C MET A 233 8.21 24.25 9.91
N LEU A 234 9.10 23.61 9.14
CA LEU A 234 9.81 22.40 9.56
C LEU A 234 10.79 22.64 10.72
N ALA A 235 11.31 23.86 10.87
CA ALA A 235 12.21 24.22 11.96
C ALA A 235 11.56 24.10 13.35
N SER A 236 10.22 24.07 13.42
CA SER A 236 9.47 23.86 14.68
C SER A 236 9.56 22.42 15.22
N SER A 237 9.95 21.44 14.40
CA SER A 237 10.07 20.04 14.82
C SER A 237 11.28 19.82 15.73
N LEU A 238 11.10 19.02 16.78
CA LEU A 238 12.20 18.63 17.69
C LEU A 238 13.31 17.86 16.96
N ALA A 239 12.99 17.16 15.87
CA ALA A 239 13.97 16.42 15.06
C ALA A 239 14.83 17.34 14.16
N SER A 240 14.52 18.63 14.07
CA SER A 240 15.20 19.59 13.17
C SER A 240 16.54 20.10 13.72
N SER A 241 16.97 19.64 14.90
CA SER A 241 18.30 19.94 15.46
C SER A 241 18.86 18.74 16.24
N VAL A 242 20.19 18.61 16.28
CA VAL A 242 20.85 17.56 17.07
C VAL A 242 20.46 17.62 18.57
N PRO A 243 20.46 18.80 19.23
CA PRO A 243 20.00 18.90 20.62
C PRO A 243 18.53 18.52 20.79
N GLY A 244 17.65 18.94 19.87
CA GLY A 244 16.24 18.59 19.90
C GLY A 244 16.02 17.08 19.74
N PHE A 245 16.75 16.45 18.82
CA PHE A 245 16.73 15.00 18.63
C PHE A 245 17.21 14.26 19.88
N GLN A 246 18.31 14.71 20.50
CA GLN A 246 18.82 14.15 21.75
C GLN A 246 17.81 14.29 22.91
N ALA A 247 17.14 15.44 23.01
CA ALA A 247 16.10 15.67 24.00
C ALA A 247 14.90 14.74 23.79
N ALA A 248 14.44 14.58 22.55
CA ALA A 248 13.37 13.64 22.20
C ALA A 248 13.76 12.18 22.52
N ALA A 249 14.97 11.76 22.15
CA ALA A 249 15.47 10.42 22.46
C ALA A 249 15.59 10.15 23.97
N ALA A 250 16.02 11.16 24.75
CA ALA A 250 16.07 11.07 26.20
C ALA A 250 14.67 10.98 26.82
N ALA A 251 13.70 11.75 26.30
CA ALA A 251 12.31 11.69 26.75
C ALA A 251 11.69 10.30 26.50
N LEU A 252 11.93 9.71 25.32
CA LEU A 252 11.48 8.35 24.99
C LEU A 252 12.14 7.28 25.86
N SER A 253 13.44 7.41 26.14
CA SER A 253 14.17 6.45 26.98
C SER A 253 13.73 6.48 28.45
N ASN A 254 13.15 7.59 28.90
CA ASN A 254 12.63 7.77 30.26
C ASN A 254 11.16 7.37 30.40
N GLN A 255 10.48 7.05 29.29
CA GLN A 255 9.12 6.52 29.36
C GLN A 255 9.18 5.06 29.83
N PRO A 256 8.29 4.64 30.76
CA PRO A 256 8.14 3.22 31.06
C PRO A 256 7.83 2.47 29.76
N PRO A 257 8.34 1.23 29.58
CA PRO A 257 8.04 0.45 28.38
C PRO A 257 6.53 0.41 28.19
N SER A 258 6.06 0.77 26.98
CA SER A 258 4.65 0.61 26.65
C SER A 258 4.23 -0.81 27.02
N PRO A 259 3.05 -0.99 27.64
CA PRO A 259 2.53 -2.32 27.86
C PRO A 259 2.58 -3.06 26.53
N SER A 260 3.10 -4.29 26.51
CA SER A 260 3.02 -5.12 25.31
C SER A 260 1.58 -5.05 24.80
N PRO A 261 1.36 -4.82 23.49
CA PRO A 261 0.02 -4.85 22.95
C PRO A 261 -0.63 -6.13 23.46
N SER A 262 -1.77 -5.99 24.14
CA SER A 262 -2.53 -7.17 24.54
C SER A 262 -2.78 -7.96 23.26
N PRO A 263 -2.63 -9.30 23.27
CA PRO A 263 -2.96 -10.08 22.09
C PRO A 263 -4.34 -9.64 21.64
N LEU A 264 -4.42 -9.16 20.38
CA LEU A 264 -5.68 -8.79 19.76
C LEU A 264 -6.69 -9.91 20.07
N PRO A 265 -7.93 -9.59 20.47
CA PRO A 265 -8.96 -10.59 20.61
C PRO A 265 -8.95 -11.48 19.37
N PRO A 266 -9.02 -12.82 19.49
CA PRO A 266 -9.01 -13.68 18.33
C PRO A 266 -10.07 -13.18 17.36
N LEU A 267 -9.65 -12.89 16.13
CA LEU A 267 -10.56 -12.49 15.06
C LEU A 267 -11.72 -13.50 15.04
N PRO A 268 -12.97 -13.03 14.93
CA PRO A 268 -14.08 -13.96 14.71
C PRO A 268 -13.72 -14.84 13.51
N PRO A 269 -14.00 -16.15 13.57
CA PRO A 269 -13.62 -17.07 12.50
C PRO A 269 -14.09 -16.52 11.17
N ARG A 270 -13.16 -16.43 10.22
CA ARG A 270 -13.44 -15.96 8.85
C ARG A 270 -14.70 -16.68 8.37
N PRO A 271 -15.72 -15.96 7.88
CA PRO A 271 -16.86 -16.61 7.25
C PRO A 271 -16.31 -17.59 6.21
N PRO A 272 -16.84 -18.83 6.13
CA PRO A 272 -16.45 -19.71 5.04
C PRO A 272 -16.63 -18.96 3.72
N PRO A 273 -15.72 -19.14 2.74
CA PRO A 273 -15.88 -18.51 1.44
C PRO A 273 -17.30 -18.80 0.95
N PRO A 274 -17.99 -17.80 0.36
CA PRO A 274 -19.31 -18.03 -0.20
C PRO A 274 -19.21 -19.24 -1.12
N SER A 275 -20.14 -20.19 -0.95
CA SER A 275 -20.25 -21.34 -1.84
C SER A 275 -20.15 -20.84 -3.27
N PRO A 276 -19.36 -21.49 -4.15
CA PRO A 276 -19.34 -21.12 -5.55
C PRO A 276 -20.79 -21.03 -6.04
N PRO A 277 -21.14 -20.00 -6.82
CA PRO A 277 -22.49 -19.89 -7.35
C PRO A 277 -22.84 -21.22 -8.02
N PRO A 278 -24.09 -21.70 -7.88
CA PRO A 278 -24.52 -22.89 -8.60
C PRO A 278 -24.16 -22.69 -10.07
N PRO A 279 -23.62 -23.72 -10.75
CA PRO A 279 -23.31 -23.61 -12.17
C PRO A 279 -24.53 -23.00 -12.86
N SER A 280 -24.31 -21.90 -13.58
CA SER A 280 -25.38 -21.29 -14.36
C SER A 280 -26.05 -22.41 -15.16
N PRO A 281 -27.39 -22.49 -15.18
CA PRO A 281 -28.05 -23.48 -16.02
C PRO A 281 -27.45 -23.35 -17.40
N LEU A 282 -26.94 -24.48 -17.93
CA LEU A 282 -26.48 -24.56 -19.31
C LEU A 282 -27.54 -23.83 -20.15
N PRO A 283 -27.15 -22.87 -21.01
CA PRO A 283 -28.11 -22.26 -21.89
C PRO A 283 -28.85 -23.40 -22.60
N PRO A 284 -30.19 -23.31 -22.75
CA PRO A 284 -30.93 -24.32 -23.48
C PRO A 284 -30.22 -24.54 -24.81
N PHE A 285 -30.04 -25.80 -25.20
CA PHE A 285 -29.49 -26.16 -26.50
C PHE A 285 -30.14 -25.24 -27.55
N PRO A 286 -29.34 -24.55 -28.39
CA PRO A 286 -29.91 -23.76 -29.47
C PRO A 286 -30.91 -24.63 -30.22
N GLU A 287 -32.15 -24.14 -30.37
CA GLU A 287 -33.07 -24.76 -31.32
C GLU A 287 -32.34 -24.87 -32.66
N PRO A 288 -32.46 -26.01 -33.37
CA PRO A 288 -31.87 -26.14 -34.70
C PRO A 288 -32.32 -24.96 -35.54
N LEU A 289 -31.36 -24.15 -36.00
CA LEU A 289 -31.63 -23.09 -36.96
C LEU A 289 -32.39 -23.71 -38.14
N PRO A 290 -33.47 -23.09 -38.62
CA PRO A 290 -34.10 -23.53 -39.85
C PRO A 290 -33.04 -23.52 -40.97
N PRO A 291 -33.02 -24.54 -41.86
CA PRO A 291 -32.02 -24.61 -42.90
C PRO A 291 -32.08 -23.34 -43.77
N SER A 292 -30.93 -22.68 -43.91
CA SER A 292 -30.77 -21.55 -44.83
C SER A 292 -31.14 -22.00 -46.25
N PRO A 293 -31.89 -21.20 -47.02
CA PRO A 293 -32.34 -21.58 -48.37
C PRO A 293 -31.22 -21.69 -49.43
N ASP A 294 -29.95 -21.49 -49.04
CA ASP A 294 -28.79 -21.45 -49.94
C ASP A 294 -27.74 -22.53 -49.67
N GLU A 295 -28.03 -23.58 -48.88
CA GLU A 295 -27.08 -24.67 -48.67
C GLU A 295 -27.30 -25.82 -49.69
N PRO A 296 -26.29 -26.17 -50.52
CA PRO A 296 -26.41 -27.25 -51.49
C PRO A 296 -26.53 -28.61 -50.79
N PRO A 297 -27.26 -29.58 -51.38
CA PRO A 297 -27.56 -30.85 -50.72
C PRO A 297 -26.28 -31.62 -50.37
N PRO A 298 -26.21 -32.24 -49.18
CA PRO A 298 -25.05 -33.00 -48.75
C PRO A 298 -24.78 -34.20 -49.67
N LEU A 299 -23.50 -34.41 -49.98
CA LEU A 299 -23.02 -35.52 -50.80
C LEU A 299 -23.38 -36.89 -50.17
N PRO A 300 -23.73 -37.90 -50.97
CA PRO A 300 -24.06 -39.22 -50.45
C PRO A 300 -22.86 -39.85 -49.73
N PRO A 301 -23.09 -40.60 -48.63
CA PRO A 301 -22.03 -41.24 -47.87
C PRO A 301 -21.29 -42.29 -48.70
N PRO A 302 -19.97 -42.47 -48.47
CA PRO A 302 -19.17 -43.47 -49.18
C PRO A 302 -19.66 -44.89 -48.89
N PRO A 303 -19.56 -45.82 -49.86
CA PRO A 303 -20.02 -47.18 -49.69
C PRO A 303 -19.23 -47.92 -48.59
N PRO A 304 -19.88 -48.83 -47.85
CA PRO A 304 -19.23 -49.58 -46.77
C PRO A 304 -18.08 -50.47 -47.31
N PRO A 305 -17.00 -50.65 -46.53
CA PRO A 305 -15.89 -51.50 -46.92
C PRO A 305 -16.33 -52.97 -47.05
N SER A 306 -15.82 -53.64 -48.08
CA SER A 306 -16.15 -55.04 -48.39
C SER A 306 -15.65 -55.99 -47.28
N PRO A 307 -16.40 -57.06 -46.96
CA PRO A 307 -16.00 -58.02 -45.92
C PRO A 307 -14.73 -58.78 -46.32
N PRO A 308 -13.85 -59.12 -45.36
CA PRO A 308 -12.63 -59.87 -45.64
C PRO A 308 -12.96 -61.31 -46.11
N PRO A 309 -12.12 -61.90 -46.98
CA PRO A 309 -12.35 -63.24 -47.49
C PRO A 309 -12.20 -64.32 -46.39
N PRO A 310 -12.96 -65.43 -46.45
CA PRO A 310 -12.85 -66.51 -45.49
C PRO A 310 -11.46 -67.17 -45.58
N SER A 311 -10.87 -67.44 -44.42
CA SER A 311 -9.62 -68.19 -44.28
C SER A 311 -9.89 -69.71 -44.38
N PRO A 312 -8.91 -70.50 -44.85
CA PRO A 312 -9.10 -71.90 -45.30
C PRO A 312 -9.47 -72.89 -44.19
#